data_AF-A0A2N5KMH1-F1
#
_entry.id   AF-A0A2N5KMH1-F1
#
_cell.length_a   1.000
_cell.length_b   1.000
_cell.length_c   1.000
_cell.angle_alpha   90.00
_cell.angle_beta   90.00
_cell.angle_gamma   90.00
#
_symmetry.space_group_name_H-M   'P 1'
#
loop_
_entity.id
_entity.type
_entity.pdbx_description
1 polymer ?
#
loop_
_entity_poly.entity_id
_entity_poly.type
_entity_poly.pdbx_seq_one_letter_code
_entity_poly.pdbx_strand_id
1 'polypeptide(L)'
;MNDLDNAREKLGEAVQTLASGTGPLRQRLYNCYRDLGVLDPARLADEHEGLAQGLEELKNAFTWLPASDERPDLGRLYGTLDALDKDEAQKLAQRVVGLYEDGCRELYTRERPG
;
A
#
# COMPACT_ATOMS: atom_id res chain seq x y z
N MET A 1 -20.61 1.29 -1.41
CA MET A 1 -19.28 1.46 -2.01
C MET A 1 -18.76 0.07 -2.31
N ASN A 2 -18.39 -0.23 -3.56
CA ASN A 2 -17.80 -1.53 -3.89
C ASN A 2 -16.38 -1.59 -3.29
N ASP A 3 -15.85 -2.80 -3.05
CA ASP A 3 -14.52 -3.03 -2.50
C ASP A 3 -13.42 -2.35 -3.37
N LEU A 4 -13.60 -2.25 -4.70
CA LEU A 4 -12.70 -1.49 -5.58
C LEU A 4 -12.69 0.02 -5.32
N ASP A 5 -13.88 0.63 -5.16
CA ASP A 5 -14.00 2.07 -4.87
C ASP A 5 -13.32 2.38 -3.53
N ASN A 6 -13.56 1.54 -2.53
CA ASN A 6 -12.93 1.64 -1.21
C ASN A 6 -11.41 1.48 -1.30
N ALA A 7 -10.92 0.49 -2.05
CA ALA A 7 -9.50 0.28 -2.26
C ALA A 7 -8.84 1.49 -2.92
N ARG A 8 -9.47 2.05 -3.96
CA ARG A 8 -9.00 3.25 -4.65
C ARG A 8 -8.98 4.46 -3.71
N GLU A 9 -10.02 4.69 -2.93
CA GLU A 9 -10.09 5.79 -1.97
C GLU A 9 -8.92 5.71 -0.98
N LYS A 10 -8.69 4.54 -0.38
CA LYS A 10 -7.61 4.31 0.59
C LYS A 10 -6.21 4.36 -0.02
N LEU A 11 -6.03 3.84 -1.23
CA LEU A 11 -4.79 4.01 -1.98
C LEU A 11 -4.54 5.50 -2.31
N GLY A 12 -5.60 6.25 -2.63
CA GLY A 12 -5.52 7.69 -2.87
C GLY A 12 -5.12 8.48 -1.63
N GLU A 13 -5.72 8.18 -0.48
CA GLU A 13 -5.33 8.73 0.83
C GLU A 13 -3.85 8.44 1.12
N ALA A 14 -3.41 7.19 0.92
CA ALA A 14 -2.03 6.78 1.13
C ALA A 14 -1.04 7.53 0.22
N VAL A 15 -1.37 7.70 -1.06
CA VAL A 15 -0.57 8.50 -2.01
C VAL A 15 -0.54 9.97 -1.61
N GLN A 16 -1.66 10.53 -1.16
CA GLN A 16 -1.72 11.90 -0.68
C GLN A 16 -0.86 12.10 0.58
N THR A 17 -0.87 11.15 1.50
CA THR A 17 0.00 11.11 2.68
C THR A 17 1.49 11.13 2.29
N LEU A 18 1.88 10.38 1.24
CA LEU A 18 3.25 10.40 0.73
C LEU A 18 3.62 11.74 0.07
N ALA A 19 2.73 12.31 -0.74
CA ALA A 19 3.00 13.51 -1.53
C ALA A 19 3.00 14.80 -0.69
N SER A 20 2.03 14.93 0.22
CA SER A 20 1.74 16.18 0.95
C SER A 20 1.98 16.09 2.45
N GLY A 21 2.28 14.90 2.98
CA GLY A 21 2.59 14.71 4.39
C GLY A 21 3.80 15.52 4.84
N THR A 22 3.78 15.95 6.10
CA THR A 22 4.91 16.63 6.72
C THR A 22 5.91 15.60 7.27
N GLY A 23 7.20 15.97 7.27
CA GLY A 23 8.27 15.16 7.88
C GLY A 23 9.04 14.23 6.91
N PRO A 24 9.98 13.43 7.46
CA PRO A 24 10.84 12.54 6.69
C PRO A 24 10.03 11.49 5.91
N LEU A 25 10.59 10.99 4.80
CA LEU A 25 9.94 9.99 3.94
C LEU A 25 9.50 8.73 4.73
N ARG A 26 10.34 8.26 5.66
CA ARG A 26 10.01 7.10 6.52
C ARG A 26 8.76 7.33 7.38
N GLN A 27 8.57 8.53 7.91
CA GLN A 27 7.38 8.86 8.69
C GLN A 27 6.13 8.91 7.81
N ARG A 28 6.25 9.44 6.58
CA ARG A 28 5.16 9.42 5.60
C ARG A 28 4.81 8.01 5.16
N LEU A 29 5.80 7.14 4.95
CA LEU A 29 5.62 5.72 4.65
C LEU A 29 4.91 4.98 5.79
N TYR A 30 5.24 5.29 7.05
CA TYR A 30 4.54 4.75 8.20
C TYR A 30 3.04 5.11 8.20
N ASN A 31 2.72 6.40 7.99
CA ASN A 31 1.33 6.86 7.93
C ASN A 31 0.60 6.24 6.73
N CYS A 32 1.25 6.16 5.58
CA CYS A 32 0.73 5.49 4.40
C CYS A 32 0.38 4.03 4.69
N TYR A 33 1.23 3.27 5.38
CA TYR A 33 0.90 1.89 5.76
C TYR A 33 -0.33 1.80 6.66
N ARG A 34 -0.51 2.76 7.59
CA ARG A 34 -1.71 2.81 8.44
C ARG A 34 -2.98 3.04 7.63
N ASP A 35 -2.93 3.92 6.63
CA ASP A 35 -4.05 4.20 5.73
C ASP A 35 -4.40 2.94 4.91
N LEU A 36 -3.40 2.17 4.50
CA LEU A 36 -3.57 0.89 3.77
C LEU A 36 -3.98 -0.29 4.65
N GLY A 37 -3.71 -0.23 5.96
CA GLY A 37 -3.95 -1.33 6.90
C GLY A 37 -5.42 -1.74 7.02
N VAL A 38 -6.34 -0.86 6.63
CA VAL A 38 -7.79 -1.12 6.59
C VAL A 38 -8.22 -1.98 5.39
N LEU A 39 -7.36 -2.11 4.38
CA LEU A 39 -7.63 -2.92 3.20
C LEU A 39 -7.23 -4.37 3.44
N ASP A 40 -8.15 -5.27 3.14
CA ASP A 40 -7.93 -6.72 3.17
C ASP A 40 -7.79 -7.24 1.73
N PRO A 41 -6.60 -7.72 1.32
CA PRO A 41 -6.40 -8.32 0.00
C PRO A 41 -7.41 -9.44 -0.32
N ALA A 42 -7.82 -10.23 0.68
CA ALA A 42 -8.75 -11.34 0.46
C ALA A 42 -10.13 -10.87 -0.02
N ARG A 43 -10.55 -9.68 0.37
CA ARG A 43 -11.81 -9.07 -0.11
C ARG A 43 -11.74 -8.60 -1.56
N LEU A 44 -10.54 -8.34 -2.07
CA LEU A 44 -10.32 -7.91 -3.44
C LEU A 44 -10.06 -9.10 -4.38
N ALA A 45 -9.62 -10.24 -3.84
CA ALA A 45 -9.14 -11.38 -4.63
C ALA A 45 -10.18 -11.95 -5.60
N ASP A 46 -11.47 -11.92 -5.24
CA ASP A 46 -12.55 -12.53 -6.05
C ASP A 46 -12.85 -11.75 -7.35
N GLU A 47 -12.65 -10.43 -7.34
CA GLU A 47 -13.02 -9.56 -8.47
C GLU A 47 -11.83 -8.81 -9.08
N HIS A 48 -10.74 -8.69 -8.33
CA HIS A 48 -9.62 -7.77 -8.56
C HIS A 48 -8.28 -8.42 -8.17
N GLU A 49 -8.01 -9.63 -8.69
CA GLU A 49 -6.84 -10.46 -8.34
C GLU A 49 -5.51 -9.69 -8.43
N GLY A 50 -5.31 -8.90 -9.50
CA GLY A 50 -4.09 -8.11 -9.68
C GLY A 50 -3.89 -7.03 -8.60
N LEU A 51 -4.97 -6.35 -8.21
CA LEU A 51 -4.93 -5.34 -7.14
C LEU A 51 -4.73 -6.00 -5.77
N ALA A 52 -5.37 -7.15 -5.53
CA ALA A 52 -5.22 -7.95 -4.32
C ALA A 52 -3.77 -8.41 -4.14
N GLN A 53 -3.17 -8.99 -5.18
CA GLN A 53 -1.78 -9.41 -5.18
C GLN A 53 -0.83 -8.23 -4.94
N GLY A 54 -1.02 -7.12 -5.65
CA GLY A 54 -0.19 -5.93 -5.46
C GLY A 54 -0.27 -5.35 -4.04
N LEU A 55 -1.47 -5.38 -3.43
CA LEU A 55 -1.66 -4.96 -2.04
C LEU A 55 -0.96 -5.91 -1.05
N GLU A 56 -1.02 -7.21 -1.27
CA GLU A 56 -0.32 -8.20 -0.45
C GLU A 56 1.21 -8.04 -0.54
N GLU A 57 1.75 -7.91 -1.76
CA GLU A 57 3.17 -7.66 -2.00
C GLU A 57 3.62 -6.35 -1.31
N LEU A 58 2.79 -5.32 -1.34
CA LEU A 58 3.07 -4.05 -0.67
C LEU A 58 3.09 -4.21 0.86
N LYS A 59 2.09 -4.88 1.46
CA LYS A 59 2.04 -5.14 2.91
C LYS A 59 3.23 -5.99 3.38
N ASN A 60 3.64 -6.96 2.57
CA ASN A 60 4.84 -7.77 2.81
C ASN A 60 6.11 -6.92 2.74
N ALA A 61 6.21 -6.00 1.78
CA ALA A 61 7.35 -5.08 1.67
C ALA A 61 7.45 -4.13 2.88
N PHE A 62 6.32 -3.71 3.45
CA PHE A 62 6.29 -2.89 4.66
C PHE A 62 6.65 -3.64 5.95
N THR A 63 6.53 -4.97 5.97
CA THR A 63 6.72 -5.80 7.18
C THR A 63 7.80 -6.88 7.01
N TRP A 64 8.71 -6.71 6.04
CA TRP A 64 9.71 -7.67 5.55
C TRP A 64 10.76 -8.17 6.58
N LEU A 65 10.62 -7.93 7.89
CA LEU A 65 11.54 -8.52 8.85
C LEU A 65 11.54 -10.06 8.76
N PRO A 66 12.71 -10.72 8.85
CA PRO A 66 12.82 -12.17 8.75
C PRO A 66 11.87 -12.86 9.73
N ALA A 67 11.16 -13.89 9.26
CA ALA A 67 10.09 -14.60 9.96
C ALA A 67 10.45 -15.17 11.35
N SER A 68 11.72 -15.15 11.73
CA SER A 68 12.23 -15.48 13.06
C SER A 68 11.98 -14.38 14.12
N ASP A 69 11.52 -13.19 13.72
CA ASP A 69 11.24 -12.07 14.63
C ASP A 69 9.75 -12.08 15.03
N GLU A 70 9.43 -12.58 16.22
CA GLU A 70 8.07 -12.70 16.78
C GLU A 70 7.42 -11.34 17.12
N ARG A 71 7.94 -10.23 16.59
CA ARG A 71 7.38 -8.89 16.83
C ARG A 71 5.99 -8.78 16.17
N PRO A 72 5.06 -8.05 16.80
CA PRO A 72 3.80 -7.67 16.17
C PRO A 72 4.06 -6.81 14.91
N ASP A 73 3.09 -6.76 13.99
CA ASP A 73 3.23 -6.10 12.69
C ASP A 73 3.74 -4.65 12.77
N LEU A 74 3.31 -3.89 13.79
CA LEU A 74 3.83 -2.54 14.02
C LEU A 74 5.33 -2.53 14.35
N GLY A 75 5.80 -3.49 15.15
CA GLY A 75 7.22 -3.65 15.45
C GLY A 75 8.03 -4.06 14.21
N ARG A 76 7.45 -4.88 13.32
CA ARG A 76 8.07 -5.21 12.02
C ARG A 76 8.13 -4.01 11.10
N LEU A 77 7.03 -3.27 10.98
CA LEU A 77 6.96 -2.03 10.21
C LEU A 77 8.04 -1.03 10.63
N TYR A 78 8.17 -0.77 11.94
CA TYR A 78 9.21 0.14 12.43
C TYR A 78 10.61 -0.36 12.10
N GLY A 79 10.88 -1.66 12.29
CA GLY A 79 12.19 -2.25 11.97
C GLY A 79 12.50 -2.20 10.47
N THR A 80 11.52 -2.52 9.61
CA THR A 80 11.66 -2.44 8.16
C THR A 80 11.95 -0.99 7.74
N LEU A 81 11.12 -0.02 8.15
CA LEU A 81 11.30 1.37 7.74
C LEU A 81 12.61 2.00 8.23
N ASP A 82 13.12 1.58 9.39
CA ASP A 82 14.41 2.05 9.89
C ASP A 82 15.61 1.47 9.10
N ALA A 83 15.47 0.22 8.65
CA ALA A 83 16.48 -0.49 7.86
C ALA A 83 16.57 0.01 6.40
N LEU A 84 15.48 0.54 5.83
CA LEU A 84 15.47 1.02 4.44
C LEU A 84 16.41 2.21 4.25
N ASP A 85 17.30 2.13 3.27
CA ASP A 85 18.01 3.31 2.79
C ASP A 85 17.06 4.28 2.06
N LYS A 86 17.60 5.44 1.63
CA LYS A 86 16.79 6.46 0.97
C LYS A 86 16.20 5.98 -0.36
N ASP A 87 16.96 5.21 -1.13
CA ASP A 87 16.53 4.73 -2.45
C ASP A 87 15.50 3.61 -2.31
N GLU A 88 15.66 2.74 -1.32
CA GLU A 88 14.69 1.70 -0.96
C GLU A 88 13.38 2.30 -0.44
N ALA A 89 13.45 3.31 0.42
CA ALA A 89 12.28 4.07 0.87
C ALA A 89 11.57 4.75 -0.32
N GLN A 90 12.33 5.31 -1.27
CA GLN A 90 11.76 5.93 -2.47
C GLN A 90 11.09 4.89 -3.38
N LYS A 91 11.71 3.72 -3.58
CA LYS A 91 11.11 2.60 -4.34
C LYS A 91 9.82 2.10 -3.70
N LEU A 92 9.78 2.02 -2.37
CA LEU A 92 8.58 1.63 -1.64
C LEU A 92 7.46 2.67 -1.84
N ALA A 93 7.78 3.97 -1.77
CA ALA A 93 6.82 5.04 -2.06
C ALA A 93 6.29 4.97 -3.51
N GLN A 94 7.18 4.70 -4.48
CA GLN A 94 6.79 4.52 -5.89
C GLN A 94 5.86 3.32 -6.10
N ARG A 95 6.06 2.22 -5.36
CA ARG A 95 5.16 1.05 -5.41
C ARG A 95 3.75 1.38 -4.93
N VAL A 96 3.61 2.18 -3.86
CA VAL A 96 2.30 2.66 -3.39
C VAL A 96 1.60 3.45 -4.49
N VAL A 97 2.31 4.36 -5.15
CA VAL A 97 1.77 5.16 -6.25
C VAL A 97 1.36 4.28 -7.44
N GLY A 98 2.20 3.33 -7.84
CA GLY A 98 1.87 2.41 -8.93
C GLY A 98 0.61 1.60 -8.67
N LEU A 99 0.45 1.09 -7.43
CA LEU A 99 -0.74 0.32 -7.06
C LEU A 99 -2.03 1.17 -7.10
N TYR A 100 -1.95 2.45 -6.72
CA TYR A 100 -3.05 3.39 -6.89
C TYR A 100 -3.43 3.60 -8.37
N GLU A 101 -2.42 3.80 -9.24
CA GLU A 101 -2.65 3.99 -10.67
C GLU A 101 -3.30 2.76 -11.32
N ASP A 102 -2.89 1.56 -10.91
CA ASP A 102 -3.48 0.30 -11.37
C ASP A 102 -4.95 0.18 -10.94
N GLY A 103 -5.26 0.47 -9.67
CA GLY A 103 -6.64 0.50 -9.17
C GLY A 103 -7.51 1.53 -9.91
N CYS A 104 -6.97 2.71 -10.25
CA CYS A 104 -7.66 3.68 -11.08
C CYS A 104 -7.94 3.15 -12.50
N ARG A 105 -6.95 2.52 -13.15
CA ARG A 105 -7.10 1.98 -14.51
C ARG A 105 -8.17 0.90 -14.59
N GLU A 106 -8.21 0.03 -13.58
CA GLU A 106 -9.19 -1.04 -13.49
C GLU A 106 -10.62 -0.50 -13.38
N LEU A 107 -10.83 0.53 -12.55
CA LEU A 107 -12.12 1.19 -12.41
C LEU A 107 -12.59 1.86 -13.71
N TYR A 108 -11.70 2.59 -14.40
CA TYR A 108 -12.02 3.21 -15.69
C TYR A 108 -12.40 2.19 -16.78
N THR A 109 -11.82 0.99 -16.73
CA THR A 109 -12.12 -0.07 -17.70
C THR A 109 -13.53 -0.64 -17.50
N ARG A 110 -14.01 -0.72 -16.25
CA ARG A 110 -15.38 -1.18 -15.93
C ARG A 110 -16.46 -0.13 -16.27
N GLU A 111 -16.16 1.16 -16.19
CA GLU A 111 -17.13 2.23 -16.42
C GLU A 111 -17.46 2.49 -17.91
N ARG A 112 -16.69 1.93 -18.85
CA ARG A 112 -17.00 2.00 -20.28
C ARG A 112 -17.70 0.72 -20.73
N PRO A 113 -19.04 0.72 -20.92
CA PRO A 113 -19.67 -0.32 -21.69
C PRO A 113 -19.18 -0.18 -23.14
N GLY A 114 -18.64 -1.28 -23.70
CA GLY A 114 -18.41 -1.40 -25.14
C GLY A 114 -19.70 -1.37 -25.93
#